data_AF-A0A100WIR1-F1
#
_entry.id   AF-A0A100WIR1-F1
#
_cell.length_a   1.000
_cell.length_b   1.000
_cell.length_c   1.000
_cell.angle_alpha   90.00
_cell.angle_beta   90.00
_cell.angle_gamma   90.00
#
_symmetry.space_group_name_H-M   'P 1'
#
loop_
_entity.id
_entity.type
_entity.pdbx_description
1 polymer ?
#
loop_
_entity_poly.entity_id
_entity_poly.type
_entity_poly.pdbx_seq_one_letter_code
_entity_poly.pdbx_strand_id
1 'polypeptide(L)'
;ATSLIDAIEGATLSDGKSADLRVIPWGGADEHVGCSDVFDLLDRDEKNPEQRKLWHLPHPGLDAAATSAHVKFLSKGAWVLDPIRSPTDVYPLQGLIGLTWGLLHEQPQETEVWGFMS
;
A
#
# COMPACT_ATOMS: atom_id res chain seq x y z
N ALA A 1 17.12 2.51 19.88
CA ALA A 1 16.92 1.71 18.66
C ALA A 1 16.74 2.70 17.52
N THR A 2 17.52 2.59 16.45
CA THR A 2 17.35 3.36 15.21
C THR A 2 16.03 2.93 14.57
N SER A 3 15.21 3.87 14.10
CA SER A 3 13.89 3.52 13.55
C SER A 3 14.03 2.76 12.23
N LEU A 4 12.99 2.05 11.79
CA LEU A 4 12.98 1.42 10.46
C LEU A 4 13.15 2.47 9.35
N ILE A 5 12.62 3.68 9.54
CA ILE A 5 12.76 4.79 8.60
C ILE A 5 14.22 5.17 8.47
N ASP A 6 14.91 5.41 9.59
CA ASP A 6 16.34 5.72 9.60
C ASP A 6 17.18 4.61 8.94
N ALA A 7 16.77 3.34 9.10
CA ALA A 7 17.43 2.20 8.47
C ALA A 7 17.22 2.15 6.94
N ILE A 8 16.05 2.58 6.45
CA ILE A 8 15.75 2.66 5.01
C ILE A 8 16.49 3.86 4.39
N GLU A 9 16.44 5.02 5.04
CA GLU A 9 17.11 6.24 4.56
C GLU A 9 18.63 6.12 4.57
N GLY A 10 19.18 5.38 5.53
CA GLY A 10 20.61 5.08 5.62
C GLY A 10 21.04 3.81 4.86
N ALA A 11 20.14 3.15 4.13
CA ALA A 11 20.44 1.87 3.49
C ALA A 11 21.51 2.03 2.42
N THR A 12 22.47 1.10 2.41
CA THR A 12 23.53 1.03 1.40
C THR A 12 23.47 -0.29 0.63
N LEU A 13 23.87 -0.24 -0.64
CA LEU A 13 24.09 -1.41 -1.48
C LEU A 13 25.38 -2.14 -1.04
N SER A 14 25.59 -3.34 -1.56
CA SER A 14 26.77 -4.17 -1.25
C SER A 14 28.10 -3.52 -1.67
N ASP A 15 28.08 -2.53 -2.57
CA ASP A 15 29.23 -1.74 -2.99
C ASP A 15 29.46 -0.48 -2.14
N GLY A 16 28.65 -0.27 -1.10
CA GLY A 16 28.75 0.85 -0.17
C GLY A 16 28.08 2.14 -0.63
N LYS A 17 27.45 2.17 -1.81
CA LYS A 17 26.66 3.33 -2.26
C LYS A 17 25.31 3.39 -1.54
N SER A 18 24.71 4.57 -1.47
CA SER A 18 23.33 4.71 -1.02
C SER A 18 22.39 3.86 -1.87
N ALA A 19 21.44 3.19 -1.23
CA ALA A 19 20.37 2.45 -1.91
C ALA A 19 19.28 3.37 -2.46
N ASP A 20 19.30 4.66 -2.11
CA ASP A 20 18.39 5.71 -2.59
C ASP A 20 16.91 5.28 -2.50
N LEU A 21 16.55 4.65 -1.37
CA LEU A 21 15.21 4.13 -1.15
C LEU A 21 14.27 5.28 -0.76
N ARG A 22 13.28 5.54 -1.61
CA ARG A 22 12.26 6.56 -1.36
C ARG A 22 11.32 6.12 -0.24
N VAL A 23 11.25 6.92 0.83
CA VAL A 23 10.22 6.79 1.88
C VAL A 23 9.12 7.81 1.61
N ILE A 24 7.89 7.31 1.47
CA ILE A 24 6.72 8.16 1.26
C ILE A 24 5.90 8.16 2.55
N PRO A 25 5.73 9.31 3.23
CA PRO A 25 4.85 9.37 4.39
C PRO A 25 3.41 9.13 3.94
N TRP A 26 2.73 8.21 4.60
CA TRP A 26 1.35 7.84 4.28
C TRP A 26 0.51 7.73 5.55
N GLY A 27 -0.70 8.27 5.51
CA GLY A 27 -1.67 8.18 6.60
C GLY A 27 -2.72 9.29 6.58
N GLY A 28 -3.60 9.32 7.57
CA GLY A 28 -4.61 10.37 7.71
C GLY A 28 -5.61 10.37 6.55
N ALA A 29 -5.64 11.44 5.76
CA ALA A 29 -6.52 11.52 4.60
C ALA A 29 -6.12 10.52 3.51
N ASP A 30 -4.84 10.22 3.32
CA ASP A 30 -4.42 9.33 2.24
C ASP A 30 -4.90 7.88 2.45
N GLU A 31 -5.13 7.50 3.71
CA GLU A 31 -5.65 6.18 4.06
C GLU A 31 -7.08 5.95 3.54
N HIS A 32 -7.98 6.92 3.69
CA HIS A 32 -9.35 6.77 3.18
C HIS A 32 -9.41 6.78 1.65
N VAL A 33 -8.52 7.52 1.01
CA VAL A 33 -8.39 7.53 -0.46
C VAL A 33 -7.96 6.15 -0.93
N GLY A 34 -6.89 5.60 -0.34
CA GLY A 34 -6.44 4.24 -0.67
C GLY A 34 -7.51 3.17 -0.42
N CYS A 35 -8.31 3.31 0.66
CA CYS A 35 -9.42 2.38 0.93
C CYS A 35 -10.45 2.40 -0.22
N SER A 36 -10.73 3.59 -0.76
CA SER A 36 -11.64 3.76 -1.89
C SER A 36 -11.03 3.20 -3.17
N ASP A 37 -9.75 3.47 -3.44
CA ASP A 37 -9.03 2.94 -4.59
C ASP A 37 -9.05 1.40 -4.63
N VAL A 38 -8.77 0.75 -3.48
CA VAL A 38 -8.83 -0.72 -3.38
C VAL A 38 -10.25 -1.22 -3.66
N PHE A 39 -11.27 -0.55 -3.14
CA PHE A 39 -12.67 -0.94 -3.37
C PHE A 39 -13.03 -0.85 -4.86
N ASP A 40 -12.67 0.26 -5.51
CA ASP A 40 -12.93 0.49 -6.94
C ASP A 40 -12.16 -0.51 -7.84
N LEU A 41 -10.96 -0.92 -7.45
CA LEU A 41 -10.18 -1.94 -8.19
C LEU A 41 -10.65 -3.38 -7.95
N LEU A 42 -11.30 -3.62 -6.80
CA LEU A 42 -11.92 -4.91 -6.47
C LEU A 42 -13.32 -5.05 -7.07
N ASP A 43 -13.98 -3.93 -7.38
CA ASP A 43 -15.36 -3.91 -7.84
C ASP A 43 -15.52 -4.84 -9.05
N ARG A 44 -16.47 -5.76 -8.89
CA ARG A 44 -16.74 -6.77 -9.90
C ARG A 44 -17.85 -6.19 -10.76
N ASP A 45 -17.50 -5.66 -11.93
CA ASP A 45 -18.50 -5.54 -12.98
C ASP A 45 -18.99 -6.95 -13.32
N GLU A 46 -20.20 -7.31 -12.85
CA GLU A 46 -20.83 -8.61 -13.11
C GLU A 46 -20.93 -8.92 -14.61
N LYS A 47 -20.90 -7.88 -15.46
CA LYS A 47 -20.94 -8.02 -16.92
C LYS A 47 -19.56 -8.19 -17.55
N ASN A 48 -18.48 -7.85 -16.85
CA ASN A 48 -17.10 -7.92 -17.35
C ASN A 48 -16.14 -8.43 -16.26
N PRO A 49 -16.20 -9.73 -15.89
CA PRO A 49 -15.40 -10.30 -14.81
C PRO A 49 -13.88 -10.23 -15.03
N GLU A 50 -13.43 -10.15 -16.30
CA GLU A 50 -12.03 -9.87 -16.67
C GLU A 50 -11.53 -8.47 -16.31
N GLN A 51 -12.40 -7.54 -15.89
CA GLN A 51 -12.00 -6.20 -15.48
C GLN A 51 -11.50 -6.10 -14.05
N ARG A 52 -11.45 -7.20 -13.28
CA ARG A 52 -10.82 -7.20 -11.95
C ARG A 52 -9.34 -6.79 -12.09
N LYS A 53 -8.97 -5.65 -11.50
CA LYS A 53 -7.60 -5.10 -11.62
C LYS A 53 -6.71 -5.41 -10.43
N LEU A 54 -7.28 -5.94 -9.34
CA LEU A 54 -6.53 -6.28 -8.13
C LEU A 54 -6.68 -7.77 -7.80
N TRP A 55 -5.53 -8.43 -7.65
CA TRP A 55 -5.39 -9.78 -7.14
C TRP A 55 -4.08 -9.87 -6.35
N HIS A 56 -4.02 -10.83 -5.42
CA HIS A 56 -2.80 -11.13 -4.68
C HIS A 56 -2.52 -12.63 -4.74
N LEU A 57 -1.26 -13.00 -4.51
CA LEU A 57 -0.87 -14.40 -4.31
C LEU A 57 -1.42 -14.92 -2.98
N PRO A 58 -1.56 -16.24 -2.79
CA PRO A 58 -2.03 -16.81 -1.52
C PRO A 58 -1.23 -16.26 -0.34
N HIS A 59 -1.90 -15.55 0.56
CA HIS A 59 -1.27 -14.89 1.69
C HIS A 59 -2.22 -14.93 2.90
N PRO A 60 -2.10 -15.94 3.77
CA PRO A 60 -3.10 -16.23 4.81
C PRO A 60 -3.42 -15.04 5.73
N GLY A 61 -2.42 -14.20 6.04
CA GLY A 61 -2.63 -13.02 6.87
C GLY A 61 -3.43 -11.92 6.16
N LEU A 62 -3.27 -11.81 4.83
CA LEU A 62 -4.01 -10.84 4.03
C LEU A 62 -5.43 -11.35 3.79
N ASP A 63 -5.60 -12.66 3.56
CA ASP A 63 -6.90 -13.31 3.44
C ASP A 63 -7.73 -13.14 4.72
N ALA A 64 -7.11 -13.37 5.89
CA ALA A 64 -7.75 -13.19 7.19
C ALA A 64 -8.14 -11.73 7.46
N ALA A 65 -7.23 -10.80 7.17
CA ALA A 65 -7.48 -9.36 7.29
C ALA A 65 -8.62 -8.91 6.37
N ALA A 66 -8.58 -9.28 5.08
CA ALA A 66 -9.60 -8.93 4.09
C ALA A 66 -10.99 -9.46 4.45
N THR A 67 -11.06 -10.63 5.09
CA THR A 67 -12.34 -11.27 5.44
C THR A 67 -12.94 -10.70 6.73
N SER A 68 -12.12 -10.19 7.65
CA SER A 68 -12.56 -9.92 9.03
C SER A 68 -12.29 -8.51 9.54
N ALA A 69 -11.55 -7.68 8.81
CA ALA A 69 -11.27 -6.32 9.22
C ALA A 69 -12.56 -5.52 9.45
N HIS A 70 -12.62 -4.85 10.59
CA HIS A 70 -13.68 -3.90 10.89
C HIS A 70 -13.37 -2.55 10.26
N VAL A 71 -14.43 -1.88 9.80
CA VAL A 71 -14.35 -0.53 9.24
C VAL A 71 -14.81 0.48 10.28
N LYS A 72 -14.07 1.59 10.41
CA LYS A 72 -14.46 2.77 11.15
C LYS A 72 -14.81 3.89 10.19
N PHE A 73 -16.05 4.38 10.30
CA PHE A 73 -16.48 5.56 9.56
C PHE A 73 -15.96 6.83 10.22
N LEU A 74 -15.46 7.73 9.38
CA LEU A 74 -15.05 9.09 9.70
C LEU A 74 -16.14 10.07 9.21
N SER A 75 -15.87 11.37 9.32
CA SER A 75 -16.80 12.39 8.81
C SER A 75 -16.95 12.33 7.28
N LYS A 76 -18.08 12.80 6.76
CA LYS A 76 -18.37 12.91 5.31
C LYS A 76 -18.32 11.58 4.53
N GLY A 77 -18.57 10.45 5.20
CA GLY A 77 -18.62 9.14 4.55
C GLY A 77 -17.26 8.50 4.27
N ALA A 78 -16.16 9.15 4.63
CA ALA A 78 -14.84 8.54 4.61
C ALA A 78 -14.79 7.37 5.60
N TRP A 79 -13.98 6.36 5.30
CA TRP A 79 -13.83 5.19 6.14
C TRP A 79 -12.40 4.66 6.09
N VAL A 80 -11.98 4.02 7.18
CA VAL A 80 -10.65 3.43 7.36
C VAL A 80 -10.78 2.11 8.11
N LEU A 81 -9.70 1.33 8.17
CA LEU A 81 -9.67 0.11 8.98
C LEU A 81 -9.65 0.45 10.48
N ASP A 82 -10.31 -0.38 11.29
CA ASP A 82 -10.31 -0.28 12.75
C ASP A 82 -9.45 -1.40 13.34
N PRO A 83 -8.14 -1.17 13.58
CA PRO A 83 -7.26 -2.19 14.14
C PRO A 83 -7.65 -2.61 15.56
N ILE A 84 -8.40 -1.78 16.31
CA ILE A 84 -8.79 -2.06 17.69
C ILE A 84 -9.96 -3.03 17.72
N ARG A 85 -10.93 -2.87 16.80
CA ARG A 85 -12.13 -3.72 16.74
C ARG A 85 -11.97 -4.95 15.86
N SER A 86 -10.95 -4.97 15.02
CA SER A 86 -10.70 -6.10 14.12
C SER A 86 -10.25 -7.34 14.89
N PRO A 87 -10.85 -8.51 14.64
CA PRO A 87 -10.54 -9.75 15.35
C PRO A 87 -9.19 -10.37 14.92
N THR A 88 -8.68 -10.00 13.74
CA THR A 88 -7.37 -10.41 13.24
C THR A 88 -6.48 -9.19 12.98
N ASP A 89 -5.19 -9.45 12.79
CA ASP A 89 -4.24 -8.43 12.36
C ASP A 89 -4.67 -7.81 11.02
N VAL A 90 -4.83 -6.49 10.98
CA VAL A 90 -5.26 -5.73 9.79
C VAL A 90 -4.11 -5.15 8.99
N TYR A 91 -2.89 -5.11 9.55
CA TYR A 91 -1.76 -4.43 8.94
C TYR A 91 -1.37 -4.97 7.56
N PRO A 92 -1.54 -6.28 7.23
CA PRO A 92 -1.35 -6.75 5.86
C PRO A 92 -2.30 -6.08 4.86
N LEU A 93 -3.59 -5.91 5.23
CA LEU A 93 -4.57 -5.22 4.41
C LEU A 93 -4.28 -3.72 4.33
N GLN A 94 -3.88 -3.11 5.44
CA GLN A 94 -3.47 -1.70 5.47
C GLN A 94 -2.25 -1.45 4.56
N GLY A 95 -1.29 -2.38 4.52
CA GLY A 95 -0.14 -2.33 3.60
C GLY A 95 -0.54 -2.43 2.13
N LEU A 96 -1.50 -3.31 1.79
CA LEU A 96 -2.06 -3.39 0.43
C LEU A 96 -2.74 -2.06 0.03
N ILE A 97 -3.49 -1.45 0.94
CA ILE A 97 -4.15 -0.17 0.74
C ILE A 97 -3.12 0.94 0.49
N GLY A 98 -2.09 1.04 1.34
CA GLY A 98 -1.02 2.03 1.16
C GLY A 98 -0.23 1.84 -0.12
N LEU A 99 0.05 0.58 -0.50
CA LEU A 99 0.69 0.26 -1.77
C LEU A 99 -0.18 0.69 -2.97
N THR A 100 -1.48 0.42 -2.92
CA THR A 100 -2.42 0.80 -3.98
C THR A 100 -2.48 2.32 -4.14
N TRP A 101 -2.59 3.04 -3.02
CA TRP A 101 -2.55 4.50 -3.03
C TRP A 101 -1.24 5.02 -3.63
N GLY A 102 -0.08 4.51 -3.18
CA GLY A 102 1.21 4.93 -3.71
C GLY A 102 1.33 4.67 -5.22
N LEU A 103 0.86 3.54 -5.72
CA LEU A 103 0.91 3.22 -7.15
C LEU A 103 0.03 4.14 -8.02
N LEU A 104 -1.07 4.67 -7.48
CA LEU A 104 -2.02 5.48 -8.25
C LEU A 104 -1.75 6.99 -8.14
N HIS A 105 -1.25 7.45 -7.00
CA HIS A 105 -1.14 8.87 -6.67
C HIS A 105 0.30 9.38 -6.65
N GLU A 106 1.29 8.49 -6.50
CA GLU A 106 2.70 8.86 -6.53
C GLU A 106 3.32 8.57 -7.89
N GLN A 107 3.95 9.59 -8.49
CA GLN A 107 4.69 9.39 -9.72
C GLN A 107 5.99 8.61 -9.43
N PRO A 108 6.34 7.60 -10.25
CA PRO A 108 7.67 7.02 -10.19
C PRO A 108 8.69 8.10 -10.50
N GLN A 109 9.73 8.23 -9.67
CA GLN A 109 10.90 9.01 -10.06
C GLN A 109 11.60 8.24 -11.17
N GLU A 110 11.64 8.80 -12.39
CA GLU A 110 12.50 8.28 -13.44
C GLU A 110 13.95 8.36 -12.94
N THR A 111 14.52 7.22 -12.59
CA THR A 111 15.96 7.13 -12.37
C THR A 111 16.58 7.14 -13.76
N GLU A 112 17.14 8.27 -14.19
CA GLU A 112 17.87 8.34 -15.44
C GLU A 112 19.04 7.34 -15.40
N VAL A 113 18.90 6.22 -16.12
CA VAL A 113 19.96 5.22 -16.25
C VAL A 113 20.96 5.67 -17.31
N TRP A 114 21.58 6.84 -17.16
CA TRP A 114 22.67 7.28 -18.03
C TRP A 114 23.95 6.51 -17.68
N GLY A 115 24.14 5.33 -18.27
CA GLY A 115 25.33 4.52 -17.99
C GLY A 115 25.73 3.44 -18.99
N PHE A 116 25.07 3.30 -20.15
CA PHE A 116 25.45 2.27 -21.14
C PHE A 116 25.18 2.68 -22.59
N MET A 117 25.73 3.80 -23.04
CA MET A 117 26.02 4.00 -24.46
C MET A 117 27.37 4.72 -24.60
N SER A 118 28.44 3.92 -24.62
CA SER A 118 29.74 4.28 -25.21
C SER A 118 29.76 3.94 -26.69
#